data_AF-A0A1E3P6K2-F1
#
_entry.id   AF-A0A1E3P6K2-F1
#
_cell.length_a   1.000
_cell.length_b   1.000
_cell.length_c   1.000
_cell.angle_alpha   90.00
_cell.angle_beta   90.00
_cell.angle_gamma   90.00
#
_symmetry.space_group_name_H-M   'P 1'
#
loop_
_entity.id
_entity.type
_entity.pdbx_description
1 polymer ?
#
loop_
_entity_poly.entity_id
_entity_poly.type
_entity_poly.pdbx_seq_one_letter_code
_entity_poly.pdbx_strand_id
1 'polypeptide(L)'
;MSLNWVMRTPGTEYPPFVLLENEQVKFSPPEIVDIKLKPLELKNPDTIGLKGKIYLTTHRIVVLSSGKTGRENNDSFALLYKDIQSHKLEMPWFGNNRYLILFKISNPDGGLNYLYPWSLVVDFTSGGAIRFAEEFSTIKTRFDNGQLVDELPAYTE
;
A
#
# COMPACT_ATOMS: atom_id res chain seq x y z
N MET A 1 12.99 9.69 1.12
CA MET A 1 12.27 9.89 2.39
C MET A 1 11.00 9.08 2.30
N SER A 2 10.86 8.03 3.12
CA SER A 2 9.82 7.01 2.97
C SER A 2 8.88 6.97 4.17
N LEU A 3 7.60 6.67 3.90
CA LEU A 3 6.67 6.06 4.87
C LEU A 3 7.36 4.86 5.54
N ASN A 4 7.00 4.50 6.79
CA ASN A 4 7.58 3.39 7.59
C ASN A 4 8.49 2.43 6.79
N TRP A 5 9.79 2.43 7.08
CA TRP A 5 10.78 1.75 6.25
C TRP A 5 10.50 0.26 6.12
N VAL A 6 10.63 -0.23 4.89
CA VAL A 6 10.52 -1.65 4.59
C VAL A 6 11.91 -2.17 4.27
N MET A 7 12.39 -3.09 5.10
CA MET A 7 13.64 -3.79 4.84
C MET A 7 13.41 -4.82 3.74
N ARG A 8 14.16 -4.72 2.64
CA ARG A 8 14.14 -5.71 1.55
C ARG A 8 15.01 -6.90 1.94
N THR A 9 14.58 -8.11 1.61
CA THR A 9 15.41 -9.31 1.74
C THR A 9 16.40 -9.38 0.57
N PRO A 10 17.67 -9.77 0.81
CA PRO A 10 18.62 -9.97 -0.26
C PRO A 10 18.26 -11.23 -1.09
N GLY A 11 18.47 -11.17 -2.41
CA GLY A 11 18.30 -12.32 -3.29
C GLY A 11 16.88 -12.53 -3.83
N THR A 12 16.46 -13.79 -3.97
CA THR A 12 15.20 -14.20 -4.62
C THR A 12 14.14 -14.67 -3.63
N GLU A 13 14.28 -14.34 -2.34
CA GLU A 13 13.36 -14.76 -1.29
C GLU A 13 11.97 -14.13 -1.49
N TYR A 14 10.92 -14.90 -1.19
CA TYR A 14 9.53 -14.44 -1.26
C TYR A 14 8.90 -14.43 0.15
N PRO A 15 8.31 -13.31 0.58
CA PRO A 15 8.27 -12.02 -0.12
C PRO A 15 9.64 -11.32 -0.14
N PRO A 16 9.87 -10.38 -1.09
CA PRO A 16 11.13 -9.64 -1.22
C PRO A 16 11.31 -8.54 -0.15
N PHE A 17 10.75 -8.74 1.04
CA PHE A 17 10.79 -7.85 2.19
C PHE A 17 10.55 -8.60 3.50
N VAL A 18 11.01 -8.01 4.59
CA VAL A 18 10.88 -8.59 5.94
C VAL A 18 9.45 -8.42 6.45
N LEU A 19 8.82 -9.56 6.77
CA LEU A 19 7.52 -9.64 7.41
C LEU A 19 7.63 -9.38 8.93
N LEU A 20 6.61 -8.73 9.49
CA LEU A 20 6.41 -8.64 10.94
C LEU A 20 5.94 -9.99 11.49
N GLU A 21 5.99 -10.15 12.81
CA GLU A 21 5.46 -11.33 13.48
C GLU A 21 3.99 -11.55 13.10
N ASN A 22 3.65 -12.77 12.67
CA ASN A 22 2.33 -13.16 12.17
C ASN A 22 1.82 -12.36 10.95
N GLU A 23 2.69 -11.64 10.24
CA GLU A 23 2.35 -10.97 8.98
C GLU A 23 2.34 -11.97 7.82
N GLN A 24 1.26 -11.99 7.05
CA GLN A 24 1.14 -12.84 5.85
C GLN A 24 0.83 -11.98 4.63
N VAL A 25 1.46 -12.29 3.51
CA VAL A 25 1.10 -11.69 2.21
C VAL A 25 -0.20 -12.32 1.72
N LYS A 26 -1.21 -11.48 1.47
CA LYS A 26 -2.51 -11.91 0.96
C LYS A 26 -2.63 -11.70 -0.54
N PHE A 27 -2.06 -10.60 -1.05
CA PHE A 27 -2.17 -10.29 -2.46
C PHE A 27 -0.98 -9.47 -2.96
N SER A 28 -0.59 -9.69 -4.21
CA SER A 28 0.28 -8.79 -4.96
C SER A 28 -0.10 -8.83 -6.44
N PRO A 29 -0.21 -7.68 -7.14
CA PRO A 29 -0.35 -7.68 -8.58
C PRO A 29 0.89 -8.31 -9.24
N PRO A 30 0.72 -9.01 -10.38
CA PRO A 30 1.85 -9.59 -11.10
C PRO A 30 2.81 -8.51 -11.64
N GLU A 31 2.26 -7.36 -12.01
CA GLU A 31 2.92 -6.32 -12.79
C GLU A 31 3.32 -5.09 -11.98
N ILE A 32 4.24 -4.31 -12.54
CA ILE A 32 4.66 -3.02 -12.00
C ILE A 32 3.50 -2.03 -12.13
N VAL A 33 3.24 -1.29 -11.05
CA VAL A 33 2.25 -0.21 -10.98
C VAL A 33 2.94 1.14 -10.89
N ASP A 34 2.27 2.16 -11.41
CA ASP A 34 2.66 3.55 -11.25
C ASP A 34 2.05 4.10 -9.95
N ILE A 35 2.86 4.66 -9.07
CA ILE A 35 2.45 5.10 -7.74
C ILE A 35 2.73 6.59 -7.60
N LYS A 36 1.73 7.34 -7.12
CA LYS A 36 1.84 8.78 -6.87
C LYS A 36 1.37 9.10 -5.46
N LEU A 37 2.19 9.84 -4.72
CA LEU A 37 1.85 10.40 -3.42
C LEU A 37 1.70 11.91 -3.56
N LYS A 38 0.55 12.42 -3.14
CA LYS A 38 0.24 13.85 -3.18
C LYS A 38 -0.26 14.32 -1.81
N PRO A 39 0.37 15.32 -1.20
CA PRO A 39 -0.17 15.92 0.01
C PRO A 39 -1.41 16.73 -0.31
N LEU A 40 -2.42 16.62 0.56
CA LEU A 40 -3.66 17.36 0.46
C LEU A 40 -3.51 18.69 1.20
N GLU A 41 -4.38 19.66 0.89
CA GLU A 41 -4.47 20.96 1.58
C GLU A 41 -3.29 21.94 1.36
N LEU A 42 -2.21 21.52 0.71
CA LEU A 42 -1.14 22.42 0.30
C LEU A 42 -1.47 23.14 -1.02
N LYS A 43 -1.14 24.43 -1.11
CA LYS A 43 -1.14 25.19 -2.37
C LYS A 43 0.13 24.82 -3.15
N ASN A 44 -0.03 24.20 -4.32
CA ASN A 44 1.05 23.70 -5.18
C ASN A 44 1.92 22.60 -4.54
N PRO A 45 1.34 21.44 -4.21
CA PRO A 45 2.09 20.35 -3.60
C PRO A 45 3.02 19.65 -4.60
N ASP A 46 4.26 19.39 -4.18
CA ASP A 46 5.12 18.46 -4.88
C ASP A 46 4.52 17.05 -4.83
N THR A 47 4.47 16.40 -5.99
CA THR A 47 3.97 15.02 -6.12
C THR A 47 5.16 14.07 -6.18
N ILE A 48 5.18 13.08 -5.30
CA ILE A 48 6.22 12.05 -5.29
C ILE A 48 5.71 10.91 -6.17
N GLY A 49 6.38 10.69 -7.31
CA GLY A 49 6.08 9.59 -8.22
C GLY A 49 7.12 8.47 -8.13
N LEU A 50 6.67 7.22 -8.10
CA LEU A 50 7.54 6.05 -8.18
C LEU A 50 6.88 4.93 -8.99
N LYS A 51 7.69 4.02 -9.53
CA LYS A 51 7.22 2.79 -10.20
C LYS A 51 7.65 1.58 -9.39
N GLY A 52 6.75 0.65 -9.14
CA GLY A 52 7.05 -0.43 -8.22
C GLY A 52 6.04 -1.56 -8.16
N LYS A 53 6.22 -2.44 -7.19
CA LYS A 53 5.23 -3.47 -6.84
C LYS A 53 4.55 -3.08 -5.55
N ILE A 54 3.24 -3.34 -5.48
CA ILE A 54 2.43 -3.15 -4.28
C ILE A 54 2.02 -4.52 -3.74
N TYR A 55 2.11 -4.69 -2.43
CA TYR A 55 1.75 -5.91 -1.73
C TYR A 55 0.72 -5.57 -0.66
N LEU A 56 -0.30 -6.40 -0.55
CA LEU A 56 -1.27 -6.39 0.54
C LEU A 56 -0.90 -7.53 1.49
N THR A 57 -0.69 -7.17 2.75
CA THR A 57 -0.44 -8.12 3.82
C THR A 57 -1.59 -8.09 4.82
N THR A 58 -1.53 -8.91 5.86
CA THR A 58 -2.50 -8.84 6.96
C THR A 58 -2.40 -7.56 7.79
N HIS A 59 -1.26 -6.86 7.76
CA HIS A 59 -0.99 -5.74 8.66
C HIS A 59 -0.89 -4.38 7.95
N ARG A 60 -0.42 -4.39 6.70
CA ARG A 60 -0.02 -3.18 5.99
C ARG A 60 0.02 -3.38 4.48
N ILE A 61 -0.01 -2.25 3.79
CA ILE A 61 0.35 -2.18 2.39
C ILE A 61 1.85 -1.97 2.32
N VAL A 62 2.54 -2.76 1.50
CA VAL A 62 3.97 -2.60 1.24
C VAL A 62 4.17 -2.17 -0.20
N VAL A 63 4.89 -1.09 -0.40
CA VAL A 63 5.27 -0.56 -1.72
C VAL A 63 6.77 -0.73 -1.87
N LEU A 64 7.18 -1.49 -2.90
CA LEU A 64 8.57 -1.67 -3.25
C LEU A 64 8.88 -0.94 -4.56
N SER A 65 9.84 -0.01 -4.51
CA SER A 65 10.32 0.70 -5.69
C SER A 65 11.11 -0.25 -6.60
N SER A 66 10.96 -0.07 -7.91
CA SER A 66 11.65 -0.85 -8.96
C SER A 66 12.70 -0.03 -9.74
N GLY A 67 13.09 1.15 -9.21
CA GLY A 67 13.93 2.10 -9.93
C GLY A 67 15.39 1.66 -10.07
N LYS A 68 15.95 1.68 -11.28
CA LYS A 68 17.34 1.29 -11.63
C LYS A 68 18.46 2.20 -11.08
N THR A 69 18.15 3.16 -10.22
CA THR A 69 19.05 4.27 -9.86
C THR A 69 19.87 4.02 -8.58
N GLY A 70 19.85 2.80 -8.03
CA GLY A 70 20.55 2.48 -6.77
C GLY A 70 19.90 3.07 -5.52
N ARG A 71 18.76 3.75 -5.64
CA ARG A 71 17.93 4.26 -4.53
C ARG A 71 16.77 3.33 -4.15
N GLU A 72 16.76 2.11 -4.67
CA GLU A 72 15.62 1.18 -4.60
C GLU A 72 15.18 0.85 -3.16
N ASN A 73 16.13 0.89 -2.22
CA ASN A 73 15.87 0.67 -0.80
C ASN A 73 15.24 1.90 -0.11
N ASN A 74 15.54 3.11 -0.60
CA ASN A 74 15.17 4.36 0.08
C ASN A 74 13.77 4.88 -0.29
N ASP A 75 13.20 4.36 -1.38
CA ASP A 75 11.90 4.76 -1.90
C ASP A 75 10.82 3.69 -1.69
N SER A 76 11.18 2.60 -1.00
CA SER A 76 10.24 1.55 -0.57
C SER A 76 9.64 1.90 0.78
N PHE A 77 8.36 1.63 0.98
CA PHE A 77 7.64 2.05 2.18
C PHE A 77 6.44 1.19 2.54
N ALA A 78 5.96 1.32 3.77
CA ALA A 78 4.72 0.70 4.23
C ALA A 78 3.68 1.70 4.72
N LEU A 79 2.42 1.45 4.36
CA LEU A 79 1.24 2.16 4.87
C LEU A 79 0.41 1.22 5.74
N LEU A 80 0.19 1.60 7.00
CA LEU A 80 -0.59 0.81 7.96
C LEU A 80 -2.08 1.03 7.71
N TYR A 81 -2.89 -0.03 7.87
CA TYR A 81 -4.34 0.08 7.66
C TYR A 81 -5.02 1.08 8.62
N LYS A 82 -4.47 1.24 9.84
CA LYS A 82 -4.94 2.24 10.82
C LYS A 82 -4.83 3.69 10.35
N ASP A 83 -3.89 3.99 9.45
CA ASP A 83 -3.64 5.35 8.98
C ASP A 83 -4.55 5.73 7.79
N ILE A 84 -5.28 4.75 7.24
CA ILE A 84 -6.13 4.91 6.05
C ILE A 84 -7.50 5.43 6.47
N GLN A 85 -7.87 6.58 5.92
CA GLN A 85 -9.13 7.27 6.17
C GLN A 85 -10.21 6.86 5.17
N SER A 86 -9.85 6.71 3.90
CA SER A 86 -10.77 6.25 2.86
C SER A 86 -10.03 5.66 1.67
N HIS A 87 -10.74 4.90 0.85
CA HIS A 87 -10.19 4.29 -0.35
C HIS A 87 -11.29 4.14 -1.41
N LYS A 88 -10.91 4.14 -2.69
CA LYS A 88 -11.83 3.90 -3.81
C LYS A 88 -11.11 3.37 -5.04
N LEU A 89 -11.81 2.52 -5.79
CA LEU A 89 -11.44 2.15 -7.14
C LEU A 89 -12.09 3.14 -8.13
N GLU A 90 -11.28 3.74 -8.99
CA GLU A 90 -11.74 4.55 -10.11
C GLU A 90 -11.48 3.80 -11.42
N MET A 91 -12.55 3.62 -12.19
CA MET A 91 -12.52 2.97 -13.51
C MET A 91 -12.97 3.99 -14.55
N PRO A 92 -12.06 4.85 -15.04
CA PRO A 92 -12.42 5.83 -16.05
C PRO A 92 -12.77 5.13 -17.37
N TRP A 93 -13.68 5.74 -18.15
CA TRP A 93 -14.02 5.27 -19.51
C TRP A 93 -12.79 5.20 -20.44
N PHE A 94 -11.83 6.08 -20.23
CA PHE A 94 -10.56 6.12 -20.96
C PHE A 94 -9.39 6.22 -19.97
N GLY A 95 -8.38 5.40 -20.18
CA GLY A 95 -7.15 5.37 -19.38
C GLY A 95 -7.09 4.19 -18.40
N ASN A 96 -6.11 4.25 -17.50
CA ASN A 96 -5.84 3.17 -16.56
C ASN A 96 -6.81 3.18 -15.38
N ASN A 97 -7.16 2.00 -14.88
CA ASN A 97 -7.85 1.87 -13.61
C ASN A 97 -6.94 2.36 -12.48
N ARG A 98 -7.52 3.10 -11.54
CA ARG A 98 -6.78 3.70 -10.42
C ARG A 98 -7.34 3.25 -9.11
N TYR A 99 -6.47 3.02 -8.15
CA TYR A 99 -6.88 2.85 -6.76
C TYR A 99 -6.38 4.04 -5.95
N LEU A 100 -7.31 4.78 -5.35
CA LEU A 100 -7.01 5.96 -4.54
C LEU A 100 -7.17 5.61 -3.08
N ILE A 101 -6.19 5.95 -2.27
CA ILE A 101 -6.17 5.79 -0.82
C ILE A 101 -5.89 7.15 -0.21
N LEU A 102 -6.76 7.62 0.68
CA LEU A 102 -6.52 8.79 1.50
C LEU A 102 -6.09 8.34 2.89
N PHE A 103 -5.00 8.89 3.39
CA PHE A 103 -4.43 8.51 4.68
C PHE A 103 -3.84 9.71 5.40
N LYS A 104 -3.77 9.63 6.73
CA LYS A 104 -3.06 10.60 7.56
C LYS A 104 -2.11 9.85 8.47
N ILE A 105 -0.85 10.26 8.45
CA ILE A 105 0.19 9.57 9.20
C ILE A 105 0.01 9.85 10.69
N SER A 106 -0.04 8.78 11.49
CA SER A 106 -0.10 8.89 12.95
C SER A 106 1.27 9.01 13.62
N ASN A 107 2.35 8.57 12.95
CA ASN A 107 3.70 8.59 13.50
C ASN A 107 4.49 9.85 13.05
N PRO A 108 4.87 10.77 13.97
CA PRO A 108 5.64 11.96 13.62
C PRO A 108 7.08 11.68 13.17
N ASP A 109 7.63 10.50 13.51
CA ASP A 109 9.01 10.13 13.16
C ASP A 109 9.16 9.53 11.75
N GLY A 110 8.08 9.56 10.95
CA GLY A 110 8.06 9.05 9.57
C GLY A 110 8.68 10.02 8.54
N GLY A 111 8.94 9.51 7.32
CA GLY A 111 9.54 10.32 6.24
C GLY A 111 8.58 11.24 5.49
N LEU A 112 7.28 11.22 5.80
CA LEU A 112 6.27 12.12 5.24
C LEU A 112 5.65 12.96 6.38
N ASN A 113 5.30 14.21 6.08
CA ASN A 113 4.76 15.15 7.06
C ASN A 113 3.40 14.67 7.62
N TYR A 114 3.28 14.59 8.95
CA TYR A 114 2.10 14.12 9.67
C TYR A 114 1.01 15.19 9.87
N LEU A 115 1.31 16.46 9.59
CA LEU A 115 0.41 17.59 9.87
C LEU A 115 -0.83 17.59 8.96
N TYR A 116 -0.69 17.11 7.72
CA TYR A 116 -1.75 17.11 6.71
C TYR A 116 -1.99 15.71 6.13
N PRO A 117 -3.19 15.45 5.58
CA PRO A 117 -3.50 14.18 4.93
C PRO A 117 -2.81 14.04 3.57
N TRP A 118 -2.69 12.81 3.10
CA TRP A 118 -2.04 12.43 1.86
C TRP A 118 -2.97 11.57 1.00
N SER A 119 -2.79 11.68 -0.32
CA SER A 119 -3.41 10.81 -1.31
C SER A 119 -2.34 9.93 -1.95
N LEU A 120 -2.54 8.62 -1.84
CA LEU A 120 -1.83 7.59 -2.58
C LEU A 120 -2.70 7.17 -3.77
N VAL A 121 -2.18 7.34 -4.98
CA VAL A 121 -2.83 6.92 -6.23
C VAL A 121 -1.98 5.81 -6.83
N VAL A 122 -2.60 4.65 -7.04
CA VAL A 122 -2.00 3.50 -7.71
C VAL A 122 -2.64 3.36 -9.09
N ASP A 123 -1.89 3.67 -10.13
CA ASP A 123 -2.28 3.51 -11.53
C ASP A 123 -1.90 2.09 -12.01
N PHE A 124 -2.90 1.28 -12.35
CA PHE A 124 -2.71 -0.10 -12.83
C PHE A 124 -2.62 -0.12 -14.36
N THR A 125 -1.41 -0.18 -14.90
CA THR A 125 -1.15 -0.15 -16.36
C THR A 125 -1.49 -1.47 -17.07
N SER A 126 -1.40 -2.59 -16.35
CA SER A 126 -1.48 -3.94 -16.93
C SER A 126 -2.63 -4.78 -16.36
N GLY A 127 -3.63 -4.13 -15.75
CA GLY A 127 -4.76 -4.79 -15.08
C GLY A 127 -4.50 -5.11 -13.61
N GLY A 128 -5.39 -5.91 -13.00
CA GLY A 128 -5.30 -6.30 -11.59
C GLY A 128 -5.94 -5.33 -10.58
N ALA A 129 -6.41 -4.15 -11.02
CA ALA A 129 -7.01 -3.13 -10.16
C ALA A 129 -8.27 -3.61 -9.41
N ILE A 130 -9.15 -4.35 -10.09
CA ILE A 130 -10.41 -4.84 -9.51
C ILE A 130 -10.11 -5.86 -8.41
N ARG A 131 -9.29 -6.87 -8.72
CA ARG A 131 -8.88 -7.88 -7.73
C ARG A 131 -8.13 -7.25 -6.56
N PHE A 132 -7.25 -6.27 -6.82
CA PHE A 132 -6.61 -5.50 -5.76
C PHE A 132 -7.64 -4.81 -4.85
N ALA A 133 -8.65 -4.18 -5.44
CA ALA A 133 -9.70 -3.48 -4.70
C ALA A 133 -10.55 -4.42 -3.84
N GLU A 134 -10.88 -5.61 -4.34
CA GLU A 134 -11.63 -6.64 -3.62
C GLU A 134 -10.84 -7.18 -2.42
N GLU A 135 -9.57 -7.55 -2.64
CA GLU A 135 -8.69 -8.05 -1.59
C GLU A 135 -8.41 -6.98 -0.53
N PHE A 136 -8.16 -5.74 -0.97
CA PHE A 136 -7.98 -4.61 -0.07
C PHE A 136 -9.22 -4.40 0.80
N SER A 137 -10.41 -4.37 0.19
CA SER A 137 -11.66 -4.13 0.91
C SER A 137 -11.90 -5.23 1.94
N THR A 138 -11.66 -6.48 1.56
CA THR A 138 -11.75 -7.63 2.48
C THR A 138 -10.82 -7.48 3.68
N ILE A 139 -9.56 -7.14 3.47
CA ILE A 139 -8.58 -6.97 4.55
C ILE A 139 -8.92 -5.76 5.43
N LYS A 140 -9.29 -4.63 4.81
CA LYS A 140 -9.62 -3.40 5.53
C LYS A 140 -10.89 -3.54 6.37
N THR A 141 -11.93 -4.19 5.86
CA THR A 141 -13.15 -4.48 6.62
C THR A 141 -12.86 -5.38 7.81
N ARG A 142 -12.02 -6.41 7.66
CA ARG A 142 -11.60 -7.26 8.80
C ARG A 142 -10.84 -6.46 9.86
N PHE A 143 -9.91 -5.61 9.42
CA PHE A 143 -9.16 -4.71 10.29
C PHE A 143 -10.10 -3.76 11.08
N ASP A 144 -11.06 -3.13 10.40
CA ASP A 144 -12.01 -2.19 11.01
C ASP A 144 -12.96 -2.87 12.01
N ASN A 145 -13.28 -4.14 11.78
CA ASN A 145 -14.08 -4.95 12.69
C ASN A 145 -13.27 -5.52 13.87
N GLY A 146 -11.97 -5.20 13.98
CA GLY A 146 -11.10 -5.73 15.04
C GLY A 146 -10.86 -7.24 14.94
N GLN A 147 -11.14 -7.85 13.79
CA GLN A 147 -10.87 -9.27 13.54
C GLN A 147 -9.38 -9.42 13.22
N LEU A 148 -8.57 -9.67 14.26
CA LEU A 148 -7.22 -10.19 14.08
C LEU A 148 -7.30 -11.55 13.39
N VAL A 149 -6.28 -11.87 12.59
CA VAL A 149 -6.19 -13.11 11.81
C VAL A 149 -5.87 -14.28 12.75
N ASP A 150 -6.77 -14.57 13.67
CA ASP A 150 -6.87 -15.86 14.34
C ASP A 150 -8.20 -16.47 13.92
N GLU A 151 -8.10 -17.67 13.37
CA GLU A 151 -9.17 -18.50 12.85
C GLU A 151 -10.38 -18.50 13.80
N LEU A 152 -11.54 -18.07 13.33
CA LEU A 152 -12.77 -18.57 13.94
C LEU A 152 -12.92 -20.02 13.48
N PRO A 153 -12.96 -21.02 14.40
CA PRO A 153 -13.29 -22.37 14.00
C PRO A 153 -14.66 -22.34 13.34
N ALA A 154 -14.79 -23.05 12.22
CA ALA A 154 -16.09 -23.25 11.58
C ALA A 154 -17.03 -23.84 12.64
N TYR A 155 -18.15 -23.18 12.90
CA TYR A 155 -19.23 -23.80 13.65
C TYR A 155 -19.72 -24.99 12.83
N THR A 156 -19.33 -26.19 13.24
CA THR A 156 -20.00 -27.42 12.83
C THR A 156 -21.40 -27.40 13.44
N GLU A 157 -22.42 -27.29 12.60
CA GLU A 157 -23.79 -27.73 12.91
C GLU A 157 -23.87 -29.26 12.92
#